data_AF-A0A243QFC5-F1
#
_entry.id   AF-A0A243QFC5-F1
#
_cell.length_a   1.000
_cell.length_b   1.000
_cell.length_c   1.000
_cell.angle_alpha   90.00
_cell.angle_beta   90.00
_cell.angle_gamma   90.00
#
_symmetry.space_group_name_H-M   'P 1'
#
loop_
_entity.id
_entity.type
_entity.pdbx_description
1 polymer ?
#
loop_
_entity_poly.entity_id
_entity_poly.type
_entity_poly.pdbx_seq_one_letter_code
_entity_poly.pdbx_strand_id
1 'polypeptide(L)'
;MSTTEPEAAFDPTPFLRAFKAEVPQGIEGDRQMRSRVELPFMDTTSTDVRLTALEDEQINSWLDYAAWNLWDFILGRASEGESGLIPRQEYETVSFVQQWNNYPKFIRMLTDEVGIDGILELAKTSSREVGTKINVTRNWAASVCPILGRGIGIELEQDTPESRREDVETLIQFGRRLQHGTWGDGPGFVSGRQYDVAVLAEDVLHSLVGQARPLDDPAALQAFRQFNARTELFGFMLHYDCRAGMADTGPYPLPDNKFAIVRDHFLNETAYPWAGVADDLPYCVTQVMVFSADKVSATVNEIQTTFTKPSNYLEFLESGVVFARDTMTTPMGEIRVLDATEMERISTRCQKGTLEMYKTLAKKSTEEKIRDGVMVYTREFLLPHASRVGLWDKFVAEGFDEMHPSAEAAWPTLTSPRAAEILTPVLLFGNGFPHVSSN
;
A
#
# COMPACT_ATOMS: atom_id res chain seq x y z
N MET A 1 9.39 -54.43 13.18
CA MET A 1 9.34 -53.64 11.93
C MET A 1 8.15 -52.71 12.06
N SER A 2 8.42 -51.44 12.41
CA SER A 2 7.38 -50.41 12.52
C SER A 2 7.18 -49.85 11.12
N THR A 3 6.04 -50.17 10.51
CA THR A 3 5.57 -49.54 9.28
C THR A 3 4.96 -48.20 9.66
N THR A 4 5.78 -47.14 9.67
CA THR A 4 5.27 -45.77 9.63
C THR A 4 4.61 -45.57 8.27
N GLU A 5 3.29 -45.35 8.27
CA GLU A 5 2.59 -44.87 7.09
C GLU A 5 3.24 -43.55 6.63
N PRO A 6 3.46 -43.34 5.33
CA PRO A 6 3.96 -42.08 4.83
C PRO A 6 2.94 -40.98 5.15
N GLU A 7 3.39 -39.97 5.88
CA GLU A 7 2.64 -38.75 6.16
C GLU A 7 2.18 -38.15 4.82
N ALA A 8 0.87 -37.91 4.68
CA ALA A 8 0.32 -37.38 3.43
C ALA A 8 0.98 -36.03 3.13
N ALA A 9 1.48 -35.85 1.91
CA ALA A 9 2.08 -34.59 1.49
C ALA A 9 1.08 -33.44 1.64
N PHE A 10 1.50 -32.34 2.24
CA PHE A 10 0.71 -31.12 2.39
C PHE A 10 0.26 -30.60 1.02
N ASP A 11 -1.04 -30.43 0.81
CA ASP A 11 -1.62 -29.81 -0.39
C ASP A 11 -1.99 -28.35 -0.10
N PRO A 12 -1.26 -27.35 -0.65
CA PRO A 12 -1.57 -25.93 -0.46
C PRO A 12 -2.77 -25.46 -1.29
N THR A 13 -3.25 -26.25 -2.25
CA THR A 13 -4.26 -25.84 -3.24
C THR A 13 -5.54 -25.27 -2.62
N PRO A 14 -6.13 -25.86 -1.56
CA PRO A 14 -7.32 -25.30 -0.93
C PRO A 14 -7.09 -23.90 -0.33
N PHE A 15 -5.92 -23.67 0.26
CA PHE A 15 -5.54 -22.39 0.88
C PHE A 15 -5.23 -21.30 -0.14
N LEU A 16 -4.88 -21.69 -1.37
CA LEU A 16 -4.74 -20.77 -2.51
C LEU A 16 -6.10 -20.40 -3.13
N ARG A 17 -7.18 -21.10 -2.80
CA ARG A 17 -8.54 -20.83 -3.32
C ARG A 17 -9.42 -20.10 -2.31
N ALA A 18 -9.24 -20.41 -1.03
CA ALA A 18 -9.99 -19.84 0.07
C ALA A 18 -9.08 -19.64 1.30
N PHE A 19 -9.28 -18.54 2.02
CA PHE A 19 -8.57 -18.25 3.27
C PHE A 19 -8.92 -19.32 4.29
N LYS A 20 -7.89 -19.90 4.92
CA LYS A 20 -8.01 -21.08 5.77
C LYS A 20 -8.80 -22.23 5.12
N ALA A 21 -8.79 -22.30 3.78
CA ALA A 21 -9.59 -23.21 2.97
C ALA A 21 -11.12 -23.06 3.09
N GLU A 22 -11.61 -21.95 3.65
CA GLU A 22 -13.03 -21.77 3.96
C GLU A 22 -13.64 -20.51 3.34
N VAL A 23 -12.95 -19.38 3.42
CA VAL A 23 -13.51 -18.07 3.03
C VAL A 23 -13.01 -17.68 1.64
N PRO A 24 -13.89 -17.40 0.66
CA PRO A 24 -13.47 -17.06 -0.69
C PRO A 24 -12.88 -15.64 -0.78
N GLN A 25 -12.39 -15.28 -1.97
CA GLN A 25 -11.97 -13.92 -2.30
C GLN A 25 -13.17 -13.00 -2.57
N GLY A 26 -12.92 -11.69 -2.55
CA GLY A 26 -13.85 -10.67 -3.03
C GLY A 26 -15.02 -10.38 -2.07
N ILE A 27 -16.07 -9.79 -2.63
CA ILE A 27 -17.27 -9.33 -1.91
C ILE A 27 -17.96 -10.47 -1.12
N GLU A 28 -17.91 -11.70 -1.62
CA GLU A 28 -18.44 -12.86 -0.90
C GLU A 28 -17.59 -13.19 0.34
N GLY A 29 -16.27 -13.10 0.22
CA GLY A 29 -15.36 -13.28 1.35
C GLY A 29 -15.57 -12.23 2.43
N ASP A 30 -15.73 -10.96 2.04
CA ASP A 30 -16.03 -9.85 2.97
C ASP A 30 -17.30 -10.14 3.76
N ARG A 31 -18.38 -10.50 3.06
CA ARG A 31 -19.66 -10.85 3.68
C ARG A 31 -19.52 -12.00 4.68
N GLN A 32 -18.78 -13.05 4.31
CA GLN A 32 -18.55 -14.19 5.20
C GLN A 32 -17.73 -13.81 6.42
N MET A 33 -16.62 -13.07 6.27
CA MET A 33 -15.82 -12.61 7.41
C MET A 33 -16.63 -11.72 8.36
N ARG A 34 -17.40 -10.77 7.82
CA ARG A 34 -18.29 -9.91 8.60
C ARG A 34 -19.37 -10.68 9.35
N SER A 35 -19.80 -11.84 8.84
CA SER A 35 -20.75 -12.70 9.54
C SER A 35 -20.13 -13.57 10.64
N ARG A 36 -18.80 -13.77 10.60
CA ARG A 36 -18.04 -14.59 11.56
C ARG A 36 -17.60 -13.82 12.80
N VAL A 37 -17.43 -12.51 12.66
CA VAL A 37 -17.00 -11.63 13.76
C VAL A 37 -18.22 -11.15 14.56
N GLU A 38 -18.24 -11.43 15.86
CA GLU A 38 -19.33 -10.98 16.75
C GLU A 38 -19.35 -9.45 16.91
N LEU A 39 -18.17 -8.85 16.93
CA LEU A 39 -17.96 -7.41 17.04
C LEU A 39 -17.21 -6.91 15.80
N PRO A 40 -17.84 -6.25 14.82
CA PRO A 40 -17.19 -5.85 13.57
C PRO A 40 -16.24 -4.65 13.77
N PHE A 41 -15.15 -4.84 14.51
CA PHE A 41 -14.19 -3.80 14.84
C PHE A 41 -13.23 -3.44 13.68
N MET A 42 -13.50 -3.91 12.47
CA MET A 42 -12.92 -3.37 11.23
C MET A 42 -13.66 -2.12 10.72
N ASP A 43 -14.89 -1.90 11.17
CA ASP A 43 -15.64 -0.68 10.88
C ASP A 43 -15.28 0.41 11.90
N THR A 44 -15.26 1.65 11.45
CA THR A 44 -14.91 2.81 12.26
C THR A 44 -16.16 3.62 12.61
N THR A 45 -16.19 4.17 13.82
CA THR A 45 -17.18 5.16 14.22
C THR A 45 -16.47 6.36 14.84
N SER A 46 -17.10 7.52 14.78
CA SER A 46 -16.63 8.75 15.43
C SER A 46 -16.33 8.58 16.93
N THR A 47 -16.96 7.60 17.59
CA THR A 47 -16.73 7.27 19.00
C THR A 47 -15.53 6.34 19.16
N ASP A 48 -15.47 5.24 18.40
CA ASP A 48 -14.49 4.18 18.64
C ASP A 48 -13.06 4.58 18.28
N VAL A 49 -12.89 5.48 17.30
CA VAL A 49 -11.56 6.01 16.94
C VAL A 49 -10.96 6.90 18.03
N ARG A 50 -11.78 7.31 19.01
CA ARG A 50 -11.36 8.10 20.18
C ARG A 50 -11.06 7.25 21.41
N LEU A 51 -11.29 5.94 21.34
CA LEU A 51 -10.89 5.03 22.42
C LEU A 51 -9.38 5.09 22.63
N THR A 52 -9.00 5.16 23.90
CA THR A 52 -7.61 5.17 24.38
C THR A 52 -7.15 3.82 24.92
N ALA A 53 -8.07 2.85 24.93
CA ALA A 53 -7.86 1.45 25.28
C ALA A 53 -8.82 0.62 24.43
N LEU A 54 -8.35 -0.52 23.92
CA LEU A 54 -9.17 -1.52 23.24
C LEU A 54 -9.33 -2.74 24.13
N GLU A 55 -10.45 -3.43 23.99
CA GLU A 55 -10.66 -4.77 24.56
C GLU A 55 -10.03 -5.84 23.65
N ASP A 56 -9.74 -7.02 24.20
CA ASP A 56 -9.10 -8.09 23.44
C ASP A 56 -9.98 -8.59 22.28
N GLU A 57 -11.31 -8.65 22.47
CA GLU A 57 -12.26 -9.03 21.44
C GLU A 57 -12.25 -8.04 20.25
N GLN A 58 -12.05 -6.75 20.53
CA GLN A 58 -11.91 -5.73 19.49
C GLN A 58 -10.63 -5.94 18.68
N ILE A 59 -9.52 -6.22 19.37
CA ILE A 59 -8.23 -6.49 18.73
C ILE A 59 -8.31 -7.77 17.89
N ASN A 60 -8.77 -8.87 18.47
CA ASN A 60 -8.84 -10.16 17.79
C ASN A 60 -9.78 -10.12 16.58
N SER A 61 -10.92 -9.44 16.67
CA SER A 61 -11.80 -9.24 15.51
C SER A 61 -11.11 -8.49 14.36
N TRP A 62 -10.39 -7.42 14.68
CA TRP A 62 -9.66 -6.65 13.67
C TRP A 62 -8.55 -7.51 13.04
N LEU A 63 -7.81 -8.28 13.85
CA LEU A 63 -6.75 -9.19 13.40
C LEU A 63 -7.28 -10.27 12.46
N ASP A 64 -8.41 -10.92 12.79
CA ASP A 64 -9.03 -11.93 11.94
C ASP A 64 -9.44 -11.38 10.58
N TYR A 65 -10.07 -10.20 10.57
CA TYR A 65 -10.47 -9.56 9.32
C TYR A 65 -9.27 -9.10 8.50
N ALA A 66 -8.25 -8.50 9.14
CA ALA A 66 -7.03 -8.07 8.47
C ALA A 66 -6.25 -9.24 7.86
N ALA A 67 -6.23 -10.40 8.51
CA ALA A 67 -5.62 -11.63 7.98
C ALA A 67 -6.28 -12.11 6.69
N TRP A 68 -7.62 -12.19 6.67
CA TRP A 68 -8.36 -12.53 5.46
C TRP A 68 -8.16 -11.45 4.38
N ASN A 69 -8.24 -10.17 4.75
CA ASN A 69 -8.10 -9.07 3.82
C ASN A 69 -6.74 -9.07 3.11
N LEU A 70 -5.66 -9.32 3.85
CA LEU A 70 -4.33 -9.48 3.28
C LEU A 70 -4.27 -10.65 2.29
N TRP A 71 -4.78 -11.82 2.70
CA TRP A 71 -4.83 -13.00 1.85
C TRP A 71 -5.59 -12.74 0.54
N ASP A 72 -6.72 -12.04 0.63
CA ASP A 72 -7.64 -11.77 -0.47
C ASP A 72 -6.94 -11.06 -1.63
N PHE A 73 -6.22 -9.96 -1.37
CA PHE A 73 -5.54 -9.25 -2.46
C PHE A 73 -4.18 -9.85 -2.82
N ILE A 74 -3.48 -10.52 -1.91
CA ILE A 74 -2.16 -11.14 -2.22
C ILE A 74 -2.29 -12.25 -3.25
N LEU A 75 -3.33 -13.08 -3.18
CA LEU A 75 -3.57 -14.08 -4.22
C LEU A 75 -3.91 -13.47 -5.58
N GLY A 76 -4.58 -12.31 -5.60
CA GLY A 76 -4.73 -11.52 -6.83
C GLY A 76 -3.38 -11.10 -7.43
N ARG A 77 -2.35 -10.94 -6.59
CA ARG A 77 -0.96 -10.59 -6.95
C ARG A 77 -0.05 -11.79 -7.23
N ALA A 78 -0.52 -13.04 -7.15
CA ALA A 78 0.30 -14.20 -7.55
C ALA A 78 0.75 -14.15 -9.03
N SER A 79 0.31 -13.15 -9.80
CA SER A 79 0.74 -12.81 -11.15
C SER A 79 1.82 -11.71 -11.26
N GLU A 80 2.14 -11.00 -10.17
CA GLU A 80 3.22 -10.00 -10.13
C GLU A 80 4.56 -10.74 -9.92
N GLY A 81 5.20 -11.13 -11.03
CA GLY A 81 6.42 -11.92 -11.02
C GLY A 81 7.56 -11.31 -10.20
N GLU A 82 8.38 -12.18 -9.60
CA GLU A 82 9.56 -11.78 -8.85
C GLU A 82 10.67 -11.31 -9.79
N SER A 83 11.11 -10.06 -9.64
CA SER A 83 12.31 -9.57 -10.30
C SER A 83 13.54 -10.19 -9.63
N GLY A 84 14.26 -11.06 -10.34
CA GLY A 84 15.53 -11.62 -9.83
C GLY A 84 16.63 -10.57 -9.57
N LEU A 85 16.38 -9.30 -9.87
CA LEU A 85 17.31 -8.19 -9.60
C LEU A 85 17.17 -7.66 -8.16
N ILE A 86 15.96 -7.68 -7.59
CA ILE A 86 15.61 -7.04 -6.33
C ILE A 86 15.08 -8.13 -5.36
N PRO A 87 15.75 -8.37 -4.22
CA PRO A 87 15.38 -9.43 -3.27
C PRO A 87 14.17 -9.03 -2.42
N ARG A 88 12.99 -9.10 -3.04
CA ARG A 88 11.74 -8.55 -2.49
C ARG A 88 11.28 -9.26 -1.23
N GLN A 89 11.29 -10.59 -1.23
CA GLN A 89 10.81 -11.37 -0.08
C GLN A 89 11.67 -11.11 1.15
N GLU A 90 12.99 -11.02 0.97
CA GLU A 90 13.96 -10.79 2.03
C GLU A 90 13.80 -9.38 2.61
N TYR A 91 13.72 -8.33 1.77
CA TYR A 91 13.56 -6.99 2.33
C TYR A 91 12.17 -6.80 2.93
N GLU A 92 11.09 -7.37 2.37
CA GLU A 92 9.73 -7.23 2.92
C GLU A 92 9.64 -7.83 4.33
N THR A 93 10.13 -9.05 4.51
CA THR A 93 10.13 -9.72 5.82
C THR A 93 10.94 -8.96 6.86
N VAL A 94 12.16 -8.51 6.52
CA VAL A 94 12.98 -7.68 7.43
C VAL A 94 12.27 -6.35 7.73
N SER A 95 11.65 -5.73 6.73
CA SER A 95 10.90 -4.48 6.91
C SER A 95 9.75 -4.64 7.88
N PHE A 96 8.98 -5.72 7.80
CA PHE A 96 7.87 -5.95 8.72
C PHE A 96 8.37 -6.04 10.17
N VAL A 97 9.44 -6.80 10.43
CA VAL A 97 10.06 -6.88 11.77
C VAL A 97 10.58 -5.50 12.21
N GLN A 98 11.24 -4.75 11.33
CA GLN A 98 11.70 -3.39 11.63
C GLN A 98 10.54 -2.47 12.02
N GLN A 99 9.44 -2.51 11.26
CA GLN A 99 8.25 -1.70 11.48
C GLN A 99 7.54 -2.06 12.79
N TRP A 100 7.39 -3.36 13.11
CA TRP A 100 6.84 -3.83 14.39
C TRP A 100 7.59 -3.25 15.59
N ASN A 101 8.91 -3.17 15.49
CA ASN A 101 9.75 -2.69 16.58
C ASN A 101 9.86 -1.16 16.65
N ASN A 102 9.79 -0.45 15.51
CA ASN A 102 9.96 1.01 15.49
C ASN A 102 8.64 1.80 15.49
N TYR A 103 7.64 1.37 14.71
CA TYR A 103 6.45 2.20 14.44
C TYR A 103 5.67 2.62 15.69
N PRO A 104 5.45 1.77 16.72
CA PRO A 104 4.70 2.18 17.91
C PRO A 104 5.28 3.43 18.59
N LYS A 105 6.61 3.55 18.70
CA LYS A 105 7.30 4.74 19.25
C LYS A 105 6.94 6.00 18.44
N PHE A 106 7.10 5.93 17.12
CA PHE A 106 6.92 7.09 16.24
C PHE A 106 5.46 7.46 16.01
N ILE A 107 4.56 6.48 16.03
CA ILE A 107 3.11 6.71 15.99
C ILE A 107 2.65 7.44 17.25
N ARG A 108 3.12 7.05 18.44
CA ARG A 108 2.85 7.79 19.69
C ARG A 108 3.38 9.21 19.59
N MET A 109 4.63 9.39 19.13
CA MET A 109 5.21 10.72 18.93
C MET A 109 4.39 11.61 17.98
N LEU A 110 3.91 11.06 16.86
CA LEU A 110 3.01 11.77 15.95
C LEU A 110 1.68 12.11 16.62
N THR A 111 1.09 11.13 17.31
CA THR A 111 -0.21 11.29 18.00
C THR A 111 -0.13 12.32 19.12
N ASP A 112 0.97 12.37 19.87
CA ASP A 112 1.17 13.34 20.95
C ASP A 112 1.30 14.77 20.41
N GLU A 113 1.91 14.93 19.22
CA GLU A 113 2.08 16.25 18.60
C GLU A 113 0.77 16.82 18.05
N VAL A 114 0.00 16.00 17.31
CA VAL A 114 -1.18 16.50 16.57
C VAL A 114 -2.52 16.11 17.20
N GLY A 115 -2.50 15.24 18.19
CA GLY A 115 -3.70 14.66 18.80
C GLY A 115 -4.47 13.74 17.84
N ILE A 116 -5.56 13.15 18.35
CA ILE A 116 -6.45 12.30 17.54
C ILE A 116 -7.06 13.12 16.41
N ASP A 117 -7.54 14.35 16.69
CA ASP A 117 -8.15 15.21 15.69
C ASP A 117 -7.18 15.56 14.56
N GLY A 118 -5.90 15.82 14.88
CA GLY A 118 -4.88 16.06 13.86
C GLY A 118 -4.65 14.85 12.96
N ILE A 119 -4.69 13.61 13.48
CA ILE A 119 -4.59 12.39 12.66
C ILE A 119 -5.79 12.28 11.71
N LEU A 120 -7.00 12.57 12.20
CA LEU A 120 -8.21 12.55 11.38
C LEU A 120 -8.12 13.60 10.25
N GLU A 121 -7.67 14.81 10.56
CA GLU A 121 -7.47 15.87 9.56
C GLU A 121 -6.35 15.52 8.56
N LEU A 122 -5.26 14.90 9.00
CA LEU A 122 -4.21 14.44 8.11
C LEU A 122 -4.74 13.45 7.08
N ALA A 123 -5.52 12.46 7.51
CA ALA A 123 -6.06 11.45 6.61
C ALA A 123 -7.04 12.01 5.56
N LYS A 124 -7.74 13.12 5.87
CA LYS A 124 -8.59 13.82 4.90
C LYS A 124 -7.83 14.36 3.69
N THR A 125 -6.50 14.48 3.76
CA THR A 125 -5.64 14.82 2.61
C THR A 125 -5.96 13.96 1.40
N SER A 126 -6.19 12.66 1.59
CA SER A 126 -6.54 11.70 0.52
C SER A 126 -7.84 12.04 -0.24
N SER A 127 -8.75 12.81 0.36
CA SER A 127 -10.00 13.26 -0.28
C SER A 127 -9.85 14.61 -1.01
N ARG A 128 -8.80 15.36 -0.70
CA ARG A 128 -8.60 16.74 -1.15
C ARG A 128 -7.44 16.90 -2.13
N GLU A 129 -6.49 15.99 -2.13
CA GLU A 129 -5.25 16.08 -2.91
C GLU A 129 -5.00 14.83 -3.75
N VAL A 130 -4.52 15.02 -4.98
CA VAL A 130 -3.91 13.97 -5.81
C VAL A 130 -2.39 14.10 -5.80
N GLY A 131 -1.69 13.04 -6.19
CA GLY A 131 -0.24 12.98 -6.11
C GLY A 131 0.26 13.10 -4.67
N THR A 132 -0.49 12.56 -3.72
CA THR A 132 -0.14 12.52 -2.30
C THR A 132 0.08 11.08 -1.83
N LYS A 133 1.10 10.88 -1.00
CA LYS A 133 1.35 9.59 -0.34
C LYS A 133 0.59 9.42 0.98
N ILE A 134 -0.13 10.45 1.45
CA ILE A 134 -1.15 10.28 2.49
C ILE A 134 -2.42 9.76 1.82
N ASN A 135 -2.44 8.45 1.58
CA ASN A 135 -3.46 7.77 0.79
C ASN A 135 -3.84 6.41 1.42
N VAL A 136 -4.79 5.72 0.79
CA VAL A 136 -5.38 4.49 1.31
C VAL A 136 -4.35 3.39 1.53
N THR A 137 -3.41 3.21 0.59
CA THR A 137 -2.35 2.19 0.73
C THR A 137 -1.50 2.44 1.97
N ARG A 138 -1.05 3.68 2.19
CA ARG A 138 -0.19 3.98 3.35
C ARG A 138 -0.98 3.90 4.66
N ASN A 139 -2.23 4.34 4.65
CA ASN A 139 -3.09 4.26 5.83
C ASN A 139 -3.32 2.80 6.26
N TRP A 140 -3.50 1.90 5.30
CA TRP A 140 -3.56 0.46 5.54
C TRP A 140 -2.21 -0.10 6.00
N ALA A 141 -1.14 0.16 5.25
CA ALA A 141 0.18 -0.42 5.47
C ALA A 141 0.83 0.01 6.79
N ALA A 142 0.58 1.24 7.25
CA ALA A 142 1.10 1.77 8.51
C ALA A 142 0.61 1.01 9.76
N SER A 143 -0.46 0.20 9.62
CA SER A 143 -0.97 -0.67 10.69
C SER A 143 -0.75 -2.15 10.38
N VAL A 144 -1.07 -2.61 9.17
CA VAL A 144 -1.03 -4.04 8.84
C VAL A 144 0.38 -4.60 8.70
N CYS A 145 1.30 -3.88 8.03
CA CYS A 145 2.67 -4.37 7.83
C CYS A 145 3.48 -4.55 9.14
N PRO A 146 3.40 -3.64 10.13
CA PRO A 146 3.96 -3.88 11.46
C PRO A 146 3.35 -5.09 12.17
N ILE A 147 2.05 -5.36 12.02
CA ILE A 147 1.41 -6.55 12.63
C ILE A 147 1.94 -7.85 12.01
N LEU A 148 2.19 -7.88 10.71
CA LEU A 148 2.91 -9.00 10.08
C LEU A 148 4.29 -9.20 10.69
N GLY A 149 4.98 -8.10 11.03
CA GLY A 149 6.25 -8.12 11.73
C GLY A 149 6.17 -8.77 13.10
N ARG A 150 5.07 -8.56 13.84
CA ARG A 150 4.80 -9.26 15.09
C ARG A 150 4.67 -10.77 14.87
N GLY A 151 3.91 -11.19 13.86
CA GLY A 151 3.78 -12.62 13.51
C GLY A 151 5.12 -13.28 13.18
N ILE A 152 5.97 -12.60 12.39
CA ILE A 152 7.33 -13.05 12.11
C ILE A 152 8.19 -13.07 13.39
N GLY A 153 8.08 -12.05 14.24
CA GLY A 153 8.81 -11.98 15.51
C GLY A 153 8.47 -13.15 16.44
N ILE A 154 7.19 -13.57 16.49
CA ILE A 154 6.75 -14.73 17.26
C ILE A 154 7.32 -16.04 16.66
N GLU A 155 7.26 -16.21 15.34
CA GLU A 155 7.86 -17.37 14.65
C GLU A 155 9.39 -17.47 14.89
N LEU A 156 10.06 -16.33 15.05
CA LEU A 156 11.50 -16.25 15.34
C LEU A 156 11.81 -16.27 16.84
N GLU A 157 10.83 -16.55 17.70
CA GLU A 157 10.97 -16.58 19.17
C GLU A 157 11.47 -15.23 19.78
N GLN A 158 11.23 -14.11 19.09
CA GLN A 158 11.57 -12.77 19.55
C GLN A 158 10.43 -12.11 20.35
N ASP A 159 9.19 -12.58 20.18
CA ASP A 159 7.98 -12.07 20.81
C ASP A 159 7.04 -13.21 21.20
N THR A 160 6.00 -12.91 21.98
CA THR A 160 4.89 -13.84 22.26
C THR A 160 3.56 -13.19 21.86
N PRO A 161 2.47 -13.97 21.69
CA PRO A 161 1.17 -13.39 21.39
C PRO A 161 0.72 -12.33 22.40
N GLU A 162 1.04 -12.49 23.67
CA GLU A 162 0.64 -11.59 24.76
C GLU A 162 1.64 -10.43 24.97
N SER A 163 2.83 -10.48 24.39
CA SER A 163 3.84 -9.43 24.56
C SER A 163 3.37 -8.13 23.88
N ARG A 164 3.75 -6.99 24.50
CA ARG A 164 3.62 -5.66 23.89
C ARG A 164 2.21 -5.36 23.36
N ARG A 165 1.17 -5.82 24.07
CA ARG A 165 -0.24 -5.58 23.72
C ARG A 165 -0.55 -4.09 23.45
N GLU A 166 0.03 -3.18 24.22
CA GLU A 166 -0.13 -1.73 24.02
C GLU A 166 0.40 -1.24 22.65
N ASP A 167 1.42 -1.91 22.08
CA ASP A 167 1.93 -1.61 20.75
C ASP A 167 0.95 -2.09 19.68
N VAL A 168 0.33 -3.26 19.86
CA VAL A 168 -0.75 -3.77 18.99
C VAL A 168 -1.91 -2.77 18.96
N GLU A 169 -2.33 -2.30 20.13
CA GLU A 169 -3.40 -1.31 20.26
C GLU A 169 -3.04 0.01 19.55
N THR A 170 -1.80 0.49 19.76
CA THR A 170 -1.27 1.70 19.12
C THR A 170 -1.37 1.61 17.59
N LEU A 171 -0.95 0.48 17.02
CA LEU A 171 -0.97 0.24 15.57
C LEU A 171 -2.38 0.17 15.01
N ILE A 172 -3.26 -0.62 15.66
CA ILE A 172 -4.65 -0.80 15.22
C ILE A 172 -5.41 0.53 15.30
N GLN A 173 -5.33 1.26 16.42
CA GLN A 173 -6.04 2.53 16.55
C GLN A 173 -5.48 3.60 15.61
N PHE A 174 -4.16 3.62 15.35
CA PHE A 174 -3.60 4.55 14.37
C PHE A 174 -4.15 4.28 12.96
N GLY A 175 -4.12 3.03 12.50
CA GLY A 175 -4.70 2.62 11.21
C GLY A 175 -6.18 2.97 11.13
N ARG A 176 -6.97 2.66 12.17
CA ARG A 176 -8.41 2.96 12.23
C ARG A 176 -8.70 4.46 12.19
N ARG A 177 -7.91 5.29 12.88
CA ARG A 177 -8.04 6.76 12.82
C ARG A 177 -7.74 7.29 11.41
N LEU A 178 -6.70 6.77 10.76
CA LEU A 178 -6.40 7.15 9.38
C LEU A 178 -7.52 6.71 8.42
N GLN A 179 -8.02 5.49 8.55
CA GLN A 179 -9.15 4.99 7.76
C GLN A 179 -10.40 5.86 7.98
N HIS A 180 -10.74 6.19 9.22
CA HIS A 180 -11.87 7.04 9.53
C HIS A 180 -11.73 8.46 8.99
N GLY A 181 -10.53 9.06 9.06
CA GLY A 181 -10.30 10.38 8.47
C GLY A 181 -10.41 10.38 6.95
N THR A 182 -10.03 9.27 6.29
CA THR A 182 -10.22 9.09 4.83
C THR A 182 -11.69 8.88 4.47
N TRP A 183 -12.42 8.07 5.24
CA TRP A 183 -13.69 7.50 4.81
C TRP A 183 -14.94 7.97 5.57
N GLY A 184 -14.78 8.51 6.77
CA GLY A 184 -15.86 8.70 7.73
C GLY A 184 -16.28 7.40 8.43
N ASP A 185 -17.50 7.38 8.98
CA ASP A 185 -18.07 6.19 9.62
C ASP A 185 -18.25 5.02 8.63
N GLY A 186 -18.19 3.80 9.15
CA GLY A 186 -18.39 2.55 8.38
C GLY A 186 -17.09 1.81 8.06
N PRO A 187 -17.05 0.99 6.99
CA PRO A 187 -15.91 0.12 6.69
C PRO A 187 -14.57 0.85 6.60
N GLY A 188 -13.58 0.41 7.37
CA GLY A 188 -12.22 0.94 7.31
C GLY A 188 -11.38 0.38 6.15
N PHE A 189 -11.67 -0.86 5.74
CA PHE A 189 -11.00 -1.56 4.63
C PHE A 189 -11.77 -1.43 3.31
N VAL A 190 -11.03 -1.55 2.20
CA VAL A 190 -11.56 -1.38 0.85
C VAL A 190 -12.45 -2.55 0.42
N SER A 191 -12.14 -3.77 0.89
CA SER A 191 -13.00 -4.96 0.76
C SER A 191 -14.43 -4.74 1.25
N GLY A 192 -14.60 -4.12 2.42
CA GLY A 192 -15.91 -3.69 2.95
C GLY A 192 -16.57 -2.53 2.18
N ARG A 193 -15.83 -1.89 1.27
CA ARG A 193 -16.30 -0.85 0.34
C ARG A 193 -16.48 -1.39 -1.09
N GLN A 194 -16.68 -2.70 -1.22
CA GLN A 194 -16.89 -3.37 -2.51
C GLN A 194 -15.75 -3.16 -3.51
N TYR A 195 -14.53 -2.89 -3.02
CA TYR A 195 -13.36 -2.60 -3.85
C TYR A 195 -13.49 -1.32 -4.68
N ASP A 196 -14.29 -0.36 -4.18
CA ASP A 196 -14.37 1.00 -4.70
C ASP A 196 -13.52 1.94 -3.83
N VAL A 197 -12.43 2.46 -4.39
CA VAL A 197 -11.56 3.42 -3.72
C VAL A 197 -11.94 4.85 -4.11
N ALA A 198 -13.21 5.21 -3.96
CA ALA A 198 -13.73 6.52 -4.35
C ALA A 198 -13.53 7.58 -3.24
N VAL A 199 -12.28 7.94 -2.95
CA VAL A 199 -11.93 8.83 -1.82
C VAL A 199 -12.04 10.32 -2.13
N LEU A 200 -11.85 10.72 -3.39
CA LEU A 200 -11.83 12.14 -3.74
C LEU A 200 -13.20 12.79 -3.54
N ALA A 201 -13.20 13.96 -2.92
CA ALA A 201 -14.40 14.78 -2.80
C ALA A 201 -14.92 15.16 -4.19
N GLU A 202 -16.24 15.28 -4.32
CA GLU A 202 -16.93 15.49 -5.60
C GLU A 202 -16.42 16.72 -6.36
N ASP A 203 -16.17 17.84 -5.66
CA ASP A 203 -15.65 19.08 -6.25
C ASP A 203 -14.22 18.90 -6.80
N VAL A 204 -13.38 18.13 -6.11
CA VAL A 204 -12.02 17.82 -6.55
C VAL A 204 -12.07 16.92 -7.78
N LEU A 205 -12.83 15.82 -7.71
CA LEU A 205 -13.01 14.91 -8.83
C LEU A 205 -13.54 15.63 -10.08
N HIS A 206 -14.59 16.44 -9.94
CA HIS A 206 -15.16 17.20 -11.05
C HIS A 206 -14.15 18.19 -11.66
N SER A 207 -13.32 18.84 -10.84
CA SER A 207 -12.26 19.74 -11.35
C SER A 207 -11.22 18.99 -12.20
N LEU A 208 -10.88 17.77 -11.81
CA LEU A 208 -9.89 16.93 -12.50
C LEU A 208 -10.47 16.32 -13.78
N VAL A 209 -11.66 15.69 -13.68
CA VAL A 209 -12.37 15.08 -14.82
C VAL A 209 -12.76 16.13 -15.85
N GLY A 210 -13.12 17.34 -15.44
CA GLY A 210 -13.46 18.45 -16.35
C GLY A 210 -12.32 18.88 -17.29
N GLN A 211 -11.08 18.48 -17.00
CA GLN A 211 -9.92 18.73 -17.86
C GLN A 211 -9.63 17.57 -18.83
N ALA A 212 -10.28 16.42 -18.66
CA ALA A 212 -10.09 15.26 -19.53
C ALA A 212 -10.50 15.59 -20.98
N ARG A 213 -9.67 15.16 -21.94
CA ARG A 213 -9.94 15.35 -23.37
C ARG A 213 -10.18 14.01 -24.05
N PRO A 214 -11.05 13.95 -25.07
CA PRO A 214 -11.22 12.75 -25.89
C PRO A 214 -9.89 12.28 -26.48
N LEU A 215 -9.66 10.97 -26.47
CA LEU A 215 -8.47 10.32 -27.03
C LEU A 215 -8.83 9.54 -28.31
N ASP A 216 -9.62 10.16 -29.19
CA ASP A 216 -10.06 9.56 -30.45
C ASP A 216 -8.94 9.43 -31.50
N ASP A 217 -7.90 10.26 -31.39
CA ASP A 217 -6.70 10.15 -32.23
C ASP A 217 -5.84 8.95 -31.78
N PRO A 218 -5.63 7.93 -32.64
CA PRO A 218 -4.80 6.78 -32.31
C PRO A 218 -3.38 7.15 -31.85
N ALA A 219 -2.80 8.22 -32.39
CA ALA A 219 -1.46 8.66 -31.99
C ALA A 219 -1.45 9.23 -30.56
N ALA A 220 -2.45 10.05 -30.21
CA ALA A 220 -2.62 10.58 -28.86
C ALA A 220 -2.88 9.45 -27.84
N LEU A 221 -3.75 8.50 -28.16
CA LEU A 221 -4.01 7.33 -27.33
C LEU A 221 -2.74 6.49 -27.12
N GLN A 222 -1.97 6.26 -28.19
CA GLN A 222 -0.70 5.53 -28.10
C GLN A 222 0.33 6.28 -27.23
N ALA A 223 0.44 7.60 -27.38
CA ALA A 223 1.33 8.43 -26.56
C ALA A 223 0.93 8.37 -25.07
N PHE A 224 -0.36 8.44 -24.75
CA PHE A 224 -0.85 8.30 -23.37
C PHE A 224 -0.51 6.93 -22.78
N ARG A 225 -0.74 5.84 -23.54
CA ARG A 225 -0.39 4.47 -23.11
C ARG A 225 1.11 4.31 -22.86
N GLN A 226 1.95 4.87 -23.73
CA GLN A 226 3.40 4.84 -23.54
C GLN A 226 3.83 5.66 -22.33
N PHE A 227 3.26 6.84 -22.13
CA PHE A 227 3.51 7.67 -20.94
C PHE A 227 3.17 6.92 -19.66
N ASN A 228 1.97 6.33 -19.59
CA ASN A 228 1.51 5.52 -18.47
C ASN A 228 2.50 4.39 -18.15
N ALA A 229 2.85 3.57 -19.15
CA ALA A 229 3.75 2.42 -18.96
C ALA A 229 5.17 2.83 -18.54
N ARG A 230 5.74 3.91 -19.12
CA ARG A 230 7.11 4.35 -18.79
C ARG A 230 7.20 4.96 -17.41
N THR A 231 6.20 5.74 -17.01
CA THR A 231 6.16 6.36 -15.67
C THR A 231 5.87 5.33 -14.58
N GLU A 232 5.01 4.33 -14.85
CA GLU A 232 4.77 3.18 -13.98
C GLU A 232 6.06 2.39 -13.72
N LEU A 233 6.72 1.91 -14.79
CA LEU A 233 7.94 1.12 -14.68
C LEU A 233 9.06 1.87 -13.94
N PHE A 234 9.21 3.17 -14.21
CA PHE A 234 10.20 3.98 -13.50
C PHE A 234 9.85 4.16 -12.02
N GLY A 235 8.59 4.46 -11.70
CA GLY A 235 8.11 4.59 -10.33
C GLY A 235 8.34 3.31 -9.50
N PHE A 236 8.03 2.13 -10.05
CA PHE A 236 8.33 0.84 -9.43
C PHE A 236 9.83 0.66 -9.16
N MET A 237 10.67 0.89 -10.16
CA MET A 237 12.12 0.73 -10.01
C MET A 237 12.71 1.69 -8.98
N LEU A 238 12.27 2.96 -8.96
CA LEU A 238 12.71 3.97 -7.99
C LEU A 238 12.39 3.54 -6.54
N HIS A 239 11.28 2.83 -6.36
CA HIS A 239 10.80 2.33 -5.07
C HIS A 239 11.12 0.84 -4.86
N TYR A 240 12.18 0.30 -5.46
CA TYR A 240 12.64 -1.07 -5.21
C TYR A 240 11.58 -2.15 -5.48
N ASP A 241 10.83 -2.01 -6.58
CA ASP A 241 9.74 -2.90 -6.96
C ASP A 241 8.58 -2.94 -5.94
N CYS A 242 8.54 -1.95 -5.04
CA CYS A 242 7.42 -1.74 -4.13
C CYS A 242 6.32 -0.94 -4.82
N ARG A 243 5.06 -1.33 -4.54
CA ARG A 243 3.87 -0.60 -5.00
C ARG A 243 3.78 0.83 -4.43
N ALA A 244 4.66 1.21 -3.50
CA ALA A 244 4.83 2.58 -3.03
C ALA A 244 5.06 3.59 -4.18
N GLY A 245 5.60 3.17 -5.33
CA GLY A 245 5.75 4.09 -6.46
C GLY A 245 4.44 4.60 -7.07
N MET A 246 3.27 4.05 -6.70
CA MET A 246 2.02 4.36 -7.36
C MET A 246 0.78 4.27 -6.45
N ALA A 247 -0.32 4.89 -6.87
CA ALA A 247 -1.60 4.79 -6.17
C ALA A 247 -2.77 5.05 -7.13
N ASP A 248 -3.66 4.07 -7.29
CA ASP A 248 -4.92 4.24 -8.01
C ASP A 248 -6.10 4.52 -7.06
N THR A 249 -7.06 5.31 -7.51
CA THR A 249 -8.34 5.51 -6.84
C THR A 249 -9.48 5.45 -7.86
N GLY A 250 -10.67 5.11 -7.39
CA GLY A 250 -11.84 4.80 -8.19
C GLY A 250 -12.26 3.32 -8.06
N PRO A 251 -13.13 2.81 -8.95
CA PRO A 251 -13.82 3.57 -9.99
C PRO A 251 -14.70 4.69 -9.40
N TYR A 252 -14.64 5.87 -10.01
CA TYR A 252 -15.53 6.99 -9.69
C TYR A 252 -16.68 7.00 -10.69
N PRO A 253 -17.94 6.74 -10.29
CA PRO A 253 -19.07 6.82 -11.20
C PRO A 253 -19.21 8.20 -11.81
N LEU A 254 -19.48 8.26 -13.10
CA LEU A 254 -19.73 9.49 -13.86
C LEU A 254 -21.08 9.37 -14.61
N PRO A 255 -21.65 10.49 -15.09
CA PRO A 255 -22.80 10.46 -15.99
C PRO A 255 -22.56 9.61 -17.24
N ASP A 256 -23.65 9.29 -17.96
CA ASP A 256 -23.63 8.55 -19.22
C ASP A 256 -23.03 7.14 -19.15
N ASN A 257 -23.21 6.46 -18.00
CA ASN A 257 -22.69 5.11 -17.77
C ASN A 257 -21.16 5.03 -17.95
N LYS A 258 -20.45 6.05 -17.44
CA LYS A 258 -18.99 6.13 -17.45
C LYS A 258 -18.44 6.04 -16.04
N PHE A 259 -17.14 5.82 -15.93
CA PHE A 259 -16.41 5.99 -14.69
C PHE A 259 -15.01 6.51 -14.94
N ALA A 260 -14.40 7.11 -13.91
CA ALA A 260 -13.01 7.52 -13.92
C ALA A 260 -12.15 6.65 -13.01
N ILE A 261 -10.90 6.44 -13.41
CA ILE A 261 -9.79 6.00 -12.55
C ILE A 261 -8.81 7.16 -12.45
N VAL A 262 -8.36 7.47 -11.24
CA VAL A 262 -7.32 8.48 -10.99
C VAL A 262 -6.07 7.76 -10.49
N ARG A 263 -4.97 7.87 -11.23
CA ARG A 263 -3.73 7.12 -11.03
C ARG A 263 -2.56 8.05 -10.80
N ASP A 264 -1.90 7.90 -9.67
CA ASP A 264 -0.69 8.60 -9.32
C ASP A 264 0.55 7.73 -9.57
N HIS A 265 1.56 8.30 -10.24
CA HIS A 265 2.91 7.74 -10.31
C HIS A 265 3.88 8.71 -9.63
N PHE A 266 4.56 8.26 -8.59
CA PHE A 266 5.57 9.02 -7.86
C PHE A 266 6.91 8.84 -8.55
N LEU A 267 7.45 9.93 -9.11
CA LEU A 267 8.60 9.90 -10.00
C LEU A 267 9.83 10.54 -9.38
N ASN A 268 9.72 11.42 -8.39
CA ASN A 268 10.87 12.08 -7.81
C ASN A 268 10.78 12.06 -6.28
N GLU A 269 11.68 11.32 -5.65
CA GLU A 269 11.73 11.16 -4.20
C GLU A 269 12.95 11.84 -3.62
N THR A 270 12.77 12.60 -2.55
CA THR A 270 13.91 13.15 -1.79
C THR A 270 14.33 12.23 -0.66
N ALA A 271 13.55 11.17 -0.42
CA ALA A 271 13.73 10.26 0.69
C ALA A 271 14.76 9.16 0.43
N TYR A 272 15.41 9.05 -0.73
CA TYR A 272 16.33 7.92 -0.98
C TYR A 272 17.69 8.35 -1.53
N PRO A 273 18.80 7.73 -1.09
CA PRO A 273 20.14 8.06 -1.58
C PRO A 273 20.35 7.86 -3.10
N TRP A 274 19.58 6.98 -3.74
CA TRP A 274 19.66 6.71 -5.18
C TRP A 274 18.72 7.58 -6.03
N ALA A 275 17.90 8.42 -5.41
CA ALA A 275 16.81 9.11 -6.11
C ALA A 275 17.28 10.20 -7.09
N GLY A 276 18.56 10.56 -7.14
CA GLY A 276 19.10 11.49 -8.15
C GLY A 276 18.91 11.01 -9.61
N VAL A 277 18.59 9.73 -9.83
CA VAL A 277 18.13 9.24 -11.15
C VAL A 277 16.80 9.85 -11.60
N ALA A 278 16.09 10.53 -10.71
CA ALA A 278 14.82 11.20 -10.94
C ALA A 278 14.95 12.71 -11.18
N ASP A 279 16.17 13.25 -11.17
CA ASP A 279 16.39 14.68 -11.41
C ASP A 279 15.65 15.15 -12.69
N ASP A 280 15.07 16.35 -12.60
CA ASP A 280 14.23 17.00 -13.62
C ASP A 280 12.84 16.37 -13.90
N LEU A 281 12.42 15.40 -13.08
CA LEU A 281 11.05 14.89 -13.04
C LEU A 281 10.22 15.59 -11.97
N PRO A 282 8.90 15.76 -12.18
CA PRO A 282 8.00 16.21 -11.13
C PRO A 282 7.95 15.17 -9.99
N TYR A 283 7.59 15.60 -8.78
CA TYR A 283 7.31 14.70 -7.66
C TYR A 283 6.35 13.58 -8.05
N CYS A 284 5.21 13.95 -8.65
CA CYS A 284 4.20 13.00 -9.08
C CYS A 284 3.56 13.42 -10.41
N VAL A 285 3.13 12.44 -11.19
CA VAL A 285 2.17 12.64 -12.28
C VAL A 285 0.86 11.91 -11.97
N THR A 286 -0.25 12.63 -12.11
CA THR A 286 -1.60 12.10 -11.89
C THR A 286 -2.32 11.95 -13.22
N GLN A 287 -2.82 10.77 -13.52
CA GLN A 287 -3.55 10.44 -14.74
C GLN A 287 -5.02 10.23 -14.41
N VAL A 288 -5.90 11.04 -15.00
CA VAL A 288 -7.34 10.82 -14.94
C VAL A 288 -7.75 10.11 -16.22
N MET A 289 -8.36 8.94 -16.09
CA MET A 289 -8.70 8.05 -17.20
C MET A 289 -10.19 7.75 -17.15
N VAL A 290 -10.92 8.07 -18.22
CA VAL A 290 -12.38 7.89 -18.31
C VAL A 290 -12.72 6.75 -19.27
N PHE A 291 -13.57 5.83 -18.80
CA PHE A 291 -13.99 4.64 -19.52
C PHE A 291 -15.53 4.54 -19.56
N SER A 292 -16.05 3.86 -20.58
CA SER A 292 -17.44 3.40 -20.60
C SER A 292 -17.59 2.14 -19.75
N ALA A 293 -18.57 2.13 -18.85
CA ALA A 293 -18.89 0.98 -18.01
C ALA A 293 -19.48 -0.20 -18.81
N ASP A 294 -19.94 0.03 -20.04
CA ASP A 294 -20.36 -1.04 -20.96
C ASP A 294 -19.19 -1.85 -21.52
N LYS A 295 -17.98 -1.27 -21.50
CA LYS A 295 -16.77 -1.87 -22.11
C LYS A 295 -15.78 -2.38 -21.07
N VAL A 296 -15.71 -1.69 -19.92
CA VAL A 296 -14.74 -1.98 -18.86
C VAL A 296 -15.45 -2.01 -17.51
N SER A 297 -15.15 -3.01 -16.70
CA SER A 297 -15.40 -2.97 -15.25
C SER A 297 -14.06 -2.87 -14.52
N ALA A 298 -14.00 -2.11 -13.44
CA ALA A 298 -12.81 -1.94 -12.63
C ALA A 298 -13.11 -2.14 -11.14
N THR A 299 -12.14 -2.64 -10.40
CA THR A 299 -12.08 -2.61 -8.94
C THR A 299 -10.68 -2.16 -8.53
N VAL A 300 -10.56 -1.58 -7.34
CA VAL A 300 -9.28 -1.16 -6.76
C VAL A 300 -9.16 -1.75 -5.36
N ASN A 301 -8.02 -2.35 -5.03
CA ASN A 301 -7.80 -2.98 -3.72
C ASN A 301 -7.12 -2.05 -2.70
N GLU A 302 -6.81 -2.59 -1.52
CA GLU A 302 -6.20 -1.89 -0.38
C GLU A 302 -4.86 -1.25 -0.70
N ILE A 303 -4.07 -1.88 -1.57
CA ILE A 303 -2.78 -1.35 -2.02
C ILE A 303 -2.91 -0.45 -3.26
N GLN A 304 -4.14 -0.06 -3.59
CA GLN A 304 -4.47 0.85 -4.68
C GLN A 304 -3.98 0.35 -6.04
N THR A 305 -4.15 -0.96 -6.27
CA THR A 305 -3.98 -1.62 -7.57
C THR A 305 -5.34 -1.77 -8.24
N THR A 306 -5.46 -1.26 -9.46
CA THR A 306 -6.65 -1.45 -10.29
C THR A 306 -6.64 -2.84 -10.96
N PHE A 307 -7.74 -3.57 -10.81
CA PHE A 307 -8.05 -4.78 -11.57
C PHE A 307 -9.20 -4.49 -12.52
N THR A 308 -9.08 -4.90 -13.78
CA THR A 308 -10.09 -4.62 -14.80
C THR A 308 -10.49 -5.84 -15.59
N LYS A 309 -11.71 -5.80 -16.13
CA LYS A 309 -12.17 -6.69 -17.19
C LYS A 309 -12.65 -5.84 -18.37
N PRO A 310 -12.07 -6.02 -19.57
CA PRO A 310 -10.92 -6.85 -19.87
C PRO A 310 -9.61 -6.25 -19.31
N SER A 311 -8.56 -7.07 -19.16
CA SER A 311 -7.29 -6.64 -18.53
C SER A 311 -6.49 -5.63 -19.37
N ASN A 312 -6.69 -5.60 -20.69
CA ASN A 312 -6.18 -4.59 -21.61
C ASN A 312 -7.06 -3.31 -21.66
N TYR A 313 -7.61 -2.91 -20.52
CA TYR A 313 -8.59 -1.82 -20.41
C TYR A 313 -8.17 -0.47 -21.04
N LEU A 314 -6.86 -0.17 -21.09
CA LEU A 314 -6.34 1.05 -21.74
C LEU A 314 -6.66 1.15 -23.24
N GLU A 315 -7.06 0.05 -23.89
CA GLU A 315 -7.56 0.07 -25.27
C GLU A 315 -8.96 0.66 -25.41
N PHE A 316 -9.69 0.74 -24.29
CA PHE A 316 -11.05 1.28 -24.21
C PHE A 316 -11.09 2.66 -23.56
N LEU A 317 -9.92 3.29 -23.37
CA LEU A 317 -9.79 4.64 -22.81
C LEU A 317 -10.47 5.65 -23.75
N GLU A 318 -11.51 6.33 -23.27
CA GLU A 318 -12.27 7.28 -24.10
C GLU A 318 -11.75 8.71 -23.95
N SER A 319 -11.31 9.08 -22.74
CA SER A 319 -10.78 10.41 -22.47
C SER A 319 -9.73 10.35 -21.36
N GLY A 320 -8.76 11.26 -21.43
CA GLY A 320 -7.71 11.33 -20.42
C GLY A 320 -7.12 12.73 -20.27
N VAL A 321 -6.47 12.94 -19.12
CA VAL A 321 -5.62 14.10 -18.83
C VAL A 321 -4.53 13.69 -17.86
N VAL A 322 -3.36 14.32 -17.99
CA VAL A 322 -2.24 14.12 -17.08
C VAL A 322 -1.91 15.43 -16.39
N PHE A 323 -1.77 15.39 -15.07
CA PHE A 323 -1.32 16.49 -14.24
C PHE A 323 0.10 16.20 -13.75
N ALA A 324 0.90 17.25 -13.54
CA ALA A 324 2.13 17.18 -12.77
C ALA A 324 2.01 17.96 -11.47
N ARG A 325 2.48 17.32 -10.39
CA ARG A 325 2.75 17.94 -9.11
C ARG A 325 4.26 18.02 -8.97
N ASP A 326 4.83 19.22 -9.09
CA ASP A 326 6.28 19.38 -9.26
C ASP A 326 7.06 19.06 -7.97
N THR A 327 6.49 19.35 -6.80
CA THR A 327 7.04 19.03 -5.48
C THR A 327 6.00 18.39 -4.56
N MET A 328 6.45 17.67 -3.53
CA MET A 328 5.55 17.09 -2.51
C MET A 328 4.61 18.14 -1.87
N THR A 329 5.03 19.41 -1.79
CA THR A 329 4.28 20.50 -1.18
C THR A 329 3.54 21.41 -2.17
N THR A 330 3.60 21.12 -3.47
CA THR A 330 2.86 21.89 -4.49
C THR A 330 1.37 21.88 -4.16
N PRO A 331 0.73 23.05 -3.95
CA PRO A 331 -0.70 23.12 -3.65
C PRO A 331 -1.56 22.60 -4.80
N MET A 332 -2.75 22.07 -4.50
CA MET A 332 -3.69 21.56 -5.52
C MET A 332 -4.08 22.59 -6.58
N GLY A 333 -4.12 23.88 -6.24
CA GLY A 333 -4.41 24.96 -7.21
C GLY A 333 -3.26 25.25 -8.19
N GLU A 334 -2.09 24.66 -7.96
CA GLU A 334 -0.86 24.88 -8.74
C GLU A 334 -0.44 23.64 -9.54
N ILE A 335 -1.15 22.50 -9.40
CA ILE A 335 -0.92 21.36 -10.28
C ILE A 335 -1.24 21.75 -11.71
N ARG A 336 -0.41 21.31 -12.65
CA ARG A 336 -0.45 21.75 -14.04
C ARG A 336 -0.81 20.61 -14.96
N VAL A 337 -1.67 20.87 -15.94
CA VAL A 337 -1.98 19.92 -17.01
C VAL A 337 -0.76 19.82 -17.93
N LEU A 338 -0.34 18.60 -18.24
CA LEU A 338 0.74 18.34 -19.17
C LEU A 338 0.26 18.34 -20.61
N ASP A 339 1.02 18.99 -21.49
CA ASP A 339 0.86 18.84 -22.92
C ASP A 339 1.66 17.64 -23.47
N ALA A 340 1.50 17.35 -24.75
CA ALA A 340 2.18 16.23 -25.41
C ALA A 340 3.73 16.37 -25.39
N THR A 341 4.25 17.59 -25.43
CA THR A 341 5.70 17.85 -25.43
C THR A 341 6.29 17.53 -24.05
N GLU A 342 5.61 17.96 -23.00
CA GLU A 342 6.01 17.67 -21.62
C GLU A 342 5.86 16.19 -21.28
N MET A 343 4.77 15.55 -21.71
CA MET A 343 4.58 14.12 -21.58
C MET A 343 5.73 13.35 -22.23
N GLU A 344 6.12 13.70 -23.46
CA GLU A 344 7.25 13.04 -24.13
C GLU A 344 8.58 13.29 -23.42
N ARG A 345 8.83 14.51 -22.93
CA ARG A 345 10.03 14.84 -22.14
C ARG A 345 10.13 13.97 -20.88
N ILE A 346 9.06 13.92 -20.09
CA ILE A 346 8.99 13.12 -18.86
C ILE A 346 9.13 11.64 -19.17
N SER A 347 8.42 11.16 -20.19
CA SER A 347 8.46 9.77 -20.68
C SER A 347 9.88 9.35 -21.08
N THR A 348 10.58 10.19 -21.84
CA THR A 348 12.00 9.97 -22.22
C THR A 348 12.92 10.00 -21.00
N ARG A 349 12.70 10.92 -20.04
CA ARG A 349 13.53 10.98 -18.81
C ARG A 349 13.32 9.77 -17.92
N CYS A 350 12.07 9.29 -17.76
CA CYS A 350 11.74 8.06 -17.04
C CYS A 350 12.45 6.85 -17.68
N GLN A 351 12.43 6.72 -19.01
CA GLN A 351 13.13 5.65 -19.70
C GLN A 351 14.64 5.66 -19.40
N LYS A 352 15.28 6.83 -19.42
CA LYS A 352 16.69 6.98 -19.04
C LYS A 352 16.90 6.63 -17.57
N GLY A 353 16.03 7.12 -16.68
CA GLY A 353 16.07 6.86 -15.25
C GLY A 353 15.94 5.38 -14.91
N THR A 354 15.08 4.64 -15.61
CA THR A 354 14.96 3.18 -15.46
C THR A 354 16.28 2.49 -15.81
N LEU A 355 16.94 2.88 -16.91
CA LEU A 355 18.25 2.31 -17.28
C LEU A 355 19.34 2.69 -16.26
N GLU A 356 19.28 3.89 -15.70
CA GLU A 356 20.17 4.33 -14.62
C GLU A 356 19.93 3.52 -13.34
N MET A 357 18.68 3.26 -12.97
CA MET A 357 18.32 2.38 -11.85
C MET A 357 18.85 0.97 -12.03
N TYR A 358 18.70 0.38 -13.23
CA TYR A 358 19.30 -0.92 -13.51
C TYR A 358 20.82 -0.92 -13.28
N LYS A 359 21.53 0.13 -13.72
CA LYS A 359 22.97 0.26 -13.50
C LYS A 359 23.32 0.46 -12.02
N THR A 360 22.51 1.21 -11.27
CA THR A 360 22.68 1.41 -9.83
C THR A 360 22.50 0.09 -9.10
N LEU A 361 21.39 -0.62 -9.33
CA LEU A 361 21.07 -1.89 -8.69
C LEU A 361 22.08 -2.99 -9.06
N ALA A 362 22.53 -3.06 -10.32
CA ALA A 362 23.50 -4.07 -10.75
C ALA A 362 24.88 -3.94 -10.06
N LYS A 363 25.23 -2.76 -9.54
CA LYS A 363 26.48 -2.52 -8.80
C LYS A 363 26.38 -2.86 -7.32
N LYS A 364 25.17 -2.95 -6.77
CA LYS A 364 24.93 -3.24 -5.36
C LYS A 364 24.99 -4.74 -5.10
N SER A 365 25.60 -5.12 -3.99
CA SER A 365 25.49 -6.44 -3.41
C SER A 365 24.03 -6.76 -3.04
N THR A 366 23.72 -8.05 -2.85
CA THR A 366 22.40 -8.47 -2.36
C THR A 366 22.06 -7.80 -1.03
N GLU A 367 23.02 -7.75 -0.09
CA GLU A 367 22.82 -7.11 1.21
C GLU A 367 22.45 -5.63 1.07
N GLU A 368 23.19 -4.85 0.26
CA GLU A 368 22.87 -3.45 0.02
C GLU A 368 21.45 -3.27 -0.53
N LYS A 369 21.04 -4.12 -1.48
CA LYS A 369 19.68 -4.07 -2.04
C LYS A 369 18.60 -4.38 -1.00
N ILE A 370 18.86 -5.33 -0.10
CA ILE A 370 17.91 -5.64 0.98
C ILE A 370 17.81 -4.43 1.91
N ARG A 371 18.93 -3.82 2.33
CA ARG A 371 18.92 -2.64 3.21
C ARG A 371 18.20 -1.45 2.58
N ASP A 372 18.41 -1.22 1.29
CA ASP A 372 17.68 -0.19 0.55
C ASP A 372 16.17 -0.47 0.49
N GLY A 373 15.78 -1.72 0.21
CA GLY A 373 14.37 -2.13 0.24
C GLY A 373 13.73 -1.93 1.61
N VAL A 374 14.46 -2.25 2.69
CA VAL A 374 14.03 -1.99 4.07
C VAL A 374 13.85 -0.50 4.33
N MET A 375 14.75 0.34 3.83
CA MET A 375 14.62 1.80 3.92
C MET A 375 13.35 2.28 3.21
N VAL A 376 13.10 1.83 1.98
CA VAL A 376 11.86 2.18 1.24
C VAL A 376 10.64 1.80 2.04
N TYR A 377 10.49 0.52 2.40
CA TYR A 377 9.30 0.04 3.08
C TYR A 377 9.08 0.71 4.45
N THR A 378 10.15 0.92 5.21
CA THR A 378 10.06 1.54 6.54
C THR A 378 9.71 3.03 6.46
N ARG A 379 10.28 3.77 5.49
CA ARG A 379 9.96 5.21 5.33
C ARG A 379 8.56 5.43 4.78
N GLU A 380 8.14 4.67 3.77
CA GLU A 380 6.96 4.98 2.96
C GLU A 380 5.63 5.09 3.72
N PHE A 381 5.47 4.40 4.84
CA PHE A 381 4.17 4.37 5.54
C PHE A 381 4.01 5.46 6.61
N LEU A 382 5.10 6.08 7.08
CA LEU A 382 5.04 7.15 8.09
C LEU A 382 5.68 8.47 7.63
N LEU A 383 6.64 8.44 6.69
CA LEU A 383 7.28 9.66 6.17
C LEU A 383 6.27 10.67 5.62
N PRO A 384 5.25 10.29 4.81
CA PRO A 384 4.30 11.25 4.28
C PRO A 384 3.53 11.98 5.39
N HIS A 385 3.04 11.25 6.39
CA HIS A 385 2.29 11.80 7.51
C HIS A 385 3.18 12.69 8.39
N ALA A 386 4.39 12.21 8.74
CA ALA A 386 5.33 12.96 9.56
C ALA A 386 5.84 14.23 8.86
N SER A 387 6.11 14.16 7.55
CA SER A 387 6.56 15.31 6.76
C SER A 387 5.49 16.40 6.69
N ARG A 388 4.22 16.01 6.55
CA ARG A 388 3.09 16.96 6.47
C ARG A 388 2.95 17.84 7.70
N VAL A 389 3.40 17.34 8.86
CA VAL A 389 3.34 18.04 10.15
C VAL A 389 4.71 18.50 10.65
N GLY A 390 5.75 18.40 9.82
CA GLY A 390 7.10 18.87 10.16
C GLY A 390 7.84 18.01 11.18
N LEU A 391 7.46 16.75 11.37
CA LEU A 391 8.10 15.82 12.32
C LEU A 391 9.15 14.91 11.70
N TRP A 392 9.29 14.88 10.37
CA TRP A 392 10.19 13.92 9.71
C TRP A 392 11.66 14.04 10.17
N ASP A 393 12.21 15.25 10.24
CA ASP A 393 13.59 15.45 10.71
C ASP A 393 13.76 15.01 12.18
N LYS A 394 12.72 15.20 13.01
CA LYS A 394 12.71 14.71 14.40
C LYS A 394 12.67 13.18 14.44
N PHE A 395 11.91 12.53 13.56
CA PHE A 395 11.88 11.07 13.47
C PHE A 395 13.26 10.52 13.15
N VAL A 396 13.93 11.08 12.14
CA VAL A 396 15.30 10.69 11.76
C VAL A 396 16.28 10.90 12.93
N ALA A 397 16.21 12.06 13.60
CA ALA A 397 17.06 12.35 14.76
C ALA A 397 16.82 11.40 15.96
N GLU A 398 15.62 10.82 16.05
CA GLU A 398 15.18 9.88 17.08
C GLU A 398 15.40 8.40 16.69
N GLY A 399 16.16 8.16 15.61
CA GLY A 399 16.61 6.84 15.19
C GLY A 399 15.61 6.10 14.29
N PHE A 400 14.72 6.79 13.56
CA PHE A 400 13.73 6.12 12.70
C PHE A 400 14.36 5.19 11.66
N ASP A 401 15.48 5.62 11.07
CA ASP A 401 16.22 4.86 10.06
C ASP A 401 17.25 3.89 10.63
N GLU A 402 17.44 3.87 11.94
CA GLU A 402 18.32 2.92 12.59
C GLU A 402 17.66 1.55 12.62
N MET A 403 18.38 0.53 12.14
CA MET A 403 17.90 -0.85 12.21
C MET A 403 17.76 -1.26 13.67
N HIS A 404 16.56 -1.70 14.05
CA HIS A 404 16.29 -2.13 15.41
C HIS A 404 17.07 -3.42 15.72
N PRO A 405 17.58 -3.62 16.97
CA PRO A 405 18.32 -4.83 17.33
C PRO A 405 17.60 -6.15 17.01
N SER A 406 16.27 -6.19 17.16
CA SER A 406 15.47 -7.37 16.78
C SER A 406 15.48 -7.65 15.27
N ALA A 407 15.46 -6.60 14.44
CA ALA A 407 15.55 -6.74 12.99
C ALA A 407 16.97 -7.16 12.55
N GLU A 408 18.02 -6.63 13.19
CA GLU A 408 19.40 -7.11 13.02
C GLU A 408 19.54 -8.59 13.44
N ALA A 409 18.90 -9.00 14.55
CA ALA A 409 18.92 -10.38 15.00
C ALA A 409 18.13 -11.32 14.05
N ALA A 410 17.06 -10.83 13.43
CA ALA A 410 16.28 -11.58 12.45
C ALA A 410 16.97 -11.67 11.08
N TRP A 411 17.88 -10.73 10.78
CA TRP A 411 18.53 -10.56 9.48
C TRP A 411 19.08 -11.87 8.89
N PRO A 412 19.93 -12.66 9.59
CA PRO A 412 20.53 -13.85 8.97
C PRO A 412 19.51 -14.90 8.51
N THR A 413 18.37 -14.98 9.20
CA THR A 413 17.27 -15.91 8.86
C THR A 413 16.45 -15.36 7.71
N LEU A 414 16.06 -14.09 7.78
CA LEU A 414 15.17 -13.43 6.81
C LEU A 414 15.87 -13.01 5.51
N THR A 415 17.20 -13.05 5.46
CA THR A 415 17.98 -12.89 4.21
C THR A 415 18.54 -14.22 3.69
N SER A 416 17.97 -15.34 4.14
CA SER A 416 18.28 -16.68 3.67
C SER A 416 17.09 -17.26 2.90
N PRO A 417 17.23 -18.42 2.23
CA PRO A 417 16.08 -19.10 1.61
C PRO A 417 14.90 -19.37 2.56
N ARG A 418 15.13 -19.36 3.88
CA ARG A 418 14.08 -19.48 4.91
C ARG A 418 13.10 -18.30 4.92
N ALA A 419 13.44 -17.16 4.32
CA ALA A 419 12.54 -16.02 4.21
C ALA A 419 11.22 -16.41 3.52
N ALA A 420 11.31 -17.16 2.40
CA ALA A 420 10.15 -17.65 1.66
C ALA A 420 9.32 -18.65 2.48
N GLU A 421 9.99 -19.49 3.27
CA GLU A 421 9.36 -20.49 4.16
C GLU A 421 8.55 -19.82 5.28
N ILE A 422 9.03 -18.68 5.81
CA ILE A 422 8.35 -17.92 6.87
C ILE A 422 7.24 -17.04 6.29
N LEU A 423 7.51 -16.39 5.15
CA LEU A 423 6.57 -15.45 4.54
C LEU A 423 5.28 -16.16 4.10
N THR A 424 5.39 -17.39 3.60
CA THR A 424 4.24 -18.14 3.09
C THR A 424 3.16 -18.37 4.17
N PRO A 425 3.46 -18.96 5.34
CA PRO A 425 2.47 -19.07 6.42
C PRO A 425 1.94 -17.75 6.95
N VAL A 426 2.81 -16.73 7.05
CA VAL A 426 2.46 -15.41 7.56
C VAL A 426 1.42 -14.73 6.66
N LEU A 427 1.59 -14.81 5.33
CA LEU A 427 0.69 -14.19 4.36
C LEU A 427 -0.53 -15.06 4.01
N LEU A 428 -0.35 -16.38 3.86
CA LEU A 428 -1.39 -17.25 3.30
C LEU A 428 -2.25 -17.96 4.34
N PHE A 429 -1.72 -18.23 5.54
CA PHE A 429 -2.42 -19.03 6.55
C PHE A 429 -2.94 -18.19 7.73
N GLY A 430 -2.68 -16.87 7.71
CA GLY A 430 -3.08 -15.94 8.77
C GLY A 430 -2.14 -15.94 9.98
N ASN A 431 -1.01 -16.64 9.92
CA ASN A 431 -0.04 -16.70 11.03
C ASN A 431 0.59 -15.33 11.33
N GLY A 432 0.49 -14.37 10.40
CA GLY A 432 0.90 -12.99 10.61
C GLY A 432 0.06 -12.22 11.63
N PHE A 433 -1.12 -12.73 12.02
CA PHE A 433 -2.09 -12.03 12.87
C PHE A 433 -2.49 -12.87 14.09
N PRO A 434 -1.54 -13.29 14.94
CA PRO A 434 -1.88 -14.09 16.11
C PRO A 434 -2.72 -13.27 17.08
N HIS A 435 -3.76 -13.87 17.65
CA HIS A 435 -4.61 -13.23 18.66
C HIS A 435 -3.81 -12.77 19.88
N VAL A 436 -4.28 -11.75 20.59
CA VAL A 436 -3.64 -11.26 21.82
C VAL A 436 -4.07 -12.04 23.07
N SER A 437 -5.10 -12.87 22.95
CA SER A 437 -5.56 -13.80 23.99
C SER A 437 -6.29 -14.99 23.37
N SER A 438 -6.31 -16.10 24.09
CA SER A 438 -7.01 -17.33 23.71
C SER A 438 -8.43 -17.32 24.29
N ASN A 439 -9.35 -16.57 23.67
CA ASN A 439 -10.77 -16.70 23.98
C ASN A 439 -11.45 -17.68 23.03
#